data_AF-A0A9E2YE90-F1
#
_entry.id   AF-A0A9E2YE90-F1
#
_cell.length_a   1.000
_cell.length_b   1.000
_cell.length_c   1.000
_cell.angle_alpha   90.00
_cell.angle_beta   90.00
_cell.angle_gamma   90.00
#
_symmetry.space_group_name_H-M   'P 1'
#
loop_
_entity.id
_entity.type
_entity.pdbx_description
1 polymer ?
#
loop_
_entity_poly.entity_id
_entity_poly.type
_entity_poly.pdbx_seq_one_letter_code
_entity_poly.pdbx_strand_id
1 'polypeptide(L)'
;MNVRAGNALPWALIGAGLAAMAALYIISGYFVGLPILAALLIASRFVRWRLPSNAIVQYGLRAILLAAVVMMIDNSDSRDTDPWYLKQPDTNLAGYAVAADFVIRAWSRREPGRVRESLGIATVMSALIFTAATNSYRRAPIQAIAPIYALLVVLTLRDFTTIQQPAVKRRSAAPLLIALRSMAILLTLGAAFAIIFAVTRYENQVTNWAMKFVKPRPGSRPEIGFNASPRLTAVFNPAPSLERTLLVNGRLTEPHLRAVAFLSYSHRQWSPDASSRAYTSFDGGEPWRAGSANALSITRFTNTSDLLPLPLEASAIHSNDPLDKEDAGAVRDGNNGSIAPYDVEDAKSPAAQGPLATAPTADTRAALLAISEEIDPKVIELARQVAGDGEPAKKVF
;
A
#
# COMPACT_ATOMS: atom_id res chain seq x y z
N MET A 1 15.86 -31.74 -44.42
CA MET A 1 15.31 -30.41 -44.04
C MET A 1 14.34 -30.58 -42.87
N ASN A 2 14.72 -30.33 -41.61
CA ASN A 2 13.77 -30.09 -40.49
C ASN A 2 14.44 -29.60 -39.19
N VAL A 3 15.59 -28.90 -39.28
CA VAL A 3 16.28 -28.31 -38.11
C VAL A 3 15.65 -26.97 -37.67
N ARG A 4 14.56 -26.52 -38.31
CA ARG A 4 13.96 -25.19 -38.13
C ARG A 4 13.16 -25.00 -36.82
N ALA A 5 12.84 -26.05 -36.07
CA ALA A 5 11.92 -25.94 -34.93
C ALA A 5 12.57 -25.59 -33.57
N GLY A 6 13.90 -25.67 -33.42
CA GLY A 6 14.53 -25.65 -32.08
C GLY A 6 14.71 -24.27 -31.41
N ASN A 7 14.72 -23.18 -32.18
CA ASN A 7 15.23 -21.89 -31.69
C ASN A 7 14.16 -20.86 -31.30
N ALA A 8 12.88 -21.20 -31.40
CA ALA A 8 11.80 -20.27 -31.09
C ALA A 8 11.06 -20.67 -29.81
N LEU A 9 10.52 -19.69 -29.06
CA LEU A 9 9.60 -20.00 -27.97
C LEU A 9 8.34 -20.68 -28.51
N PRO A 10 7.78 -21.66 -27.79
CA PRO A 10 6.47 -22.21 -28.11
C PRO A 10 5.39 -21.12 -28.04
N TRP A 11 4.35 -21.26 -28.87
CA TRP A 11 3.24 -20.29 -28.93
C TRP A 11 2.53 -20.16 -27.58
N ALA A 12 2.36 -21.26 -26.85
CA ALA A 12 1.78 -21.23 -25.51
C ALA A 12 2.60 -20.34 -24.55
N LEU A 13 3.92 -20.33 -24.67
CA LEU A 13 4.80 -19.55 -23.78
C LEU A 13 4.84 -18.08 -24.17
N ILE A 14 4.80 -17.79 -25.47
CA ILE A 14 4.59 -16.43 -25.97
C ILE A 14 3.25 -15.91 -25.45
N GLY A 15 2.16 -16.69 -25.60
CA GLY A 15 0.85 -16.36 -25.09
C GLY A 15 0.84 -16.10 -23.59
N ALA A 16 1.46 -16.97 -22.79
CA ALA A 16 1.56 -16.79 -21.34
C ALA A 16 2.30 -15.49 -20.99
N GLY A 17 3.42 -15.20 -21.68
CA GLY A 17 4.14 -13.94 -21.53
C GLY A 17 3.29 -12.71 -21.90
N LEU A 18 2.52 -12.78 -22.99
CA LEU A 18 1.61 -11.70 -23.41
C LEU A 18 0.48 -11.47 -22.40
N ALA A 19 -0.14 -12.53 -21.88
CA ALA A 19 -1.17 -12.44 -20.85
C ALA A 19 -0.60 -11.81 -19.56
N ALA A 20 0.63 -12.17 -19.17
CA ALA A 20 1.32 -11.58 -18.03
C ALA A 20 1.65 -10.09 -18.24
N MET A 21 2.16 -9.72 -19.42
CA MET A 21 2.42 -8.32 -19.76
C MET A 21 1.13 -7.49 -19.85
N ALA A 22 0.03 -8.05 -20.37
CA ALA A 22 -1.26 -7.39 -20.44
C ALA A 22 -1.85 -7.15 -19.04
N ALA A 23 -1.76 -8.14 -18.16
CA ALA A 23 -2.14 -7.99 -16.76
C ALA A 23 -1.33 -6.87 -16.09
N LEU A 24 0.00 -6.88 -16.27
CA LEU A 24 0.87 -5.86 -15.69
C LEU A 24 0.53 -4.47 -16.24
N TYR A 25 0.32 -4.33 -17.56
CA TYR A 25 -0.02 -3.06 -18.22
C TYR A 25 -1.31 -2.42 -17.68
N ILE A 26 -2.37 -3.22 -17.49
CA ILE A 26 -3.66 -2.72 -16.96
C ILE A 26 -3.52 -2.28 -15.50
N ILE A 27 -2.73 -3.02 -14.72
CA ILE A 27 -2.55 -2.79 -13.29
C ILE A 27 -1.63 -1.62 -13.00
N SER A 28 -0.60 -1.44 -13.82
CA SER A 28 0.49 -0.52 -13.57
C SER A 28 0.29 0.89 -14.12
N GLY A 29 -0.92 1.21 -14.58
CA GLY A 29 -1.25 2.52 -15.11
C GLY A 29 -0.80 2.73 -16.57
N TYR A 30 -0.79 1.66 -17.37
CA TYR A 30 -0.59 1.72 -18.82
C TYR A 30 0.83 2.12 -19.28
N PHE A 31 1.87 1.58 -18.64
CA PHE A 31 3.25 1.79 -19.09
C PHE A 31 3.48 1.38 -20.55
N VAL A 32 3.81 2.36 -21.40
CA VAL A 32 3.93 2.21 -22.88
C VAL A 32 5.03 1.21 -23.28
N GLY A 33 6.04 1.00 -22.43
CA GLY A 33 7.10 0.02 -22.70
C GLY A 33 6.59 -1.42 -22.80
N LEU A 34 5.51 -1.79 -22.09
CA LEU A 34 4.98 -3.16 -22.12
C LEU A 34 4.39 -3.57 -23.49
N PRO A 35 3.53 -2.76 -24.14
CA PRO A 35 3.11 -3.02 -25.51
C PRO A 35 4.27 -3.19 -26.50
N ILE A 36 5.34 -2.39 -26.35
CA ILE A 36 6.54 -2.49 -27.19
C ILE A 36 7.24 -3.84 -26.95
N LEU A 37 7.44 -4.22 -25.69
CA LEU A 37 8.03 -5.52 -25.33
C LEU A 37 7.16 -6.69 -25.82
N ALA A 38 5.84 -6.60 -25.72
CA ALA A 38 4.89 -7.58 -26.23
C ALA A 38 5.02 -7.76 -27.76
N ALA A 39 5.11 -6.66 -28.51
CA ALA A 39 5.34 -6.69 -29.95
C ALA A 39 6.70 -7.33 -30.30
N LEU A 40 7.76 -6.98 -29.57
CA LEU A 40 9.09 -7.58 -29.74
C LEU A 40 9.09 -9.08 -29.41
N LEU A 41 8.34 -9.51 -28.40
CA LEU A 41 8.18 -10.92 -28.06
C LEU A 41 7.52 -11.71 -29.19
N ILE A 42 6.46 -11.16 -29.79
CA ILE A 42 5.79 -11.76 -30.96
C ILE A 42 6.75 -11.80 -32.15
N ALA A 43 7.42 -10.68 -32.44
CA ALA A 43 8.37 -10.56 -33.55
C ALA A 43 9.53 -11.56 -33.45
N SER A 44 9.95 -11.92 -32.23
CA SER A 44 10.98 -12.94 -32.01
C SER A 44 10.65 -14.26 -32.70
N ARG A 45 9.37 -14.60 -32.90
CA ARG A 45 8.94 -15.84 -33.56
C ARG A 45 9.12 -15.82 -35.07
N PHE A 46 8.97 -14.66 -35.69
CA PHE A 46 8.93 -14.48 -37.15
C PHE A 46 10.29 -14.08 -37.73
N VAL A 47 11.10 -13.38 -36.94
CA VAL A 47 12.42 -12.92 -37.37
C VAL A 47 13.45 -14.03 -37.18
N ARG A 48 14.24 -14.32 -38.22
CA ARG A 48 15.30 -15.35 -38.19
C ARG A 48 16.55 -14.90 -37.44
N TRP A 49 16.78 -13.60 -37.38
CA TRP A 49 17.91 -13.03 -36.66
C TRP A 49 17.78 -13.33 -35.16
N ARG A 50 18.93 -13.64 -34.54
CA ARG A 50 19.05 -14.00 -33.12
C ARG A 50 20.27 -13.33 -32.54
N LEU A 51 20.17 -12.89 -31.30
CA LEU A 51 21.29 -12.34 -30.56
C LEU A 51 22.38 -13.41 -30.37
N PRO A 52 23.67 -13.05 -30.52
CA PRO A 52 24.75 -13.98 -30.28
C PRO A 52 24.75 -14.45 -28.82
N SER A 53 25.30 -15.63 -28.57
CA SER A 53 25.46 -16.20 -27.23
C SER A 53 26.58 -15.54 -26.42
N ASN A 54 27.14 -14.41 -26.90
CA ASN A 54 28.18 -13.68 -26.19
C ASN A 54 27.59 -13.05 -24.92
N ALA A 55 28.12 -13.44 -23.76
CA ALA A 55 27.69 -12.95 -22.45
C ALA A 55 27.79 -11.41 -22.35
N ILE A 56 28.83 -10.80 -22.90
CA ILE A 56 29.04 -9.35 -22.85
C ILE A 56 27.89 -8.61 -23.54
N VAL A 57 27.49 -9.08 -24.72
CA VAL A 57 26.38 -8.48 -25.48
C VAL A 57 25.05 -8.65 -24.73
N GLN A 58 24.81 -9.82 -24.15
CA GLN A 58 23.56 -10.09 -23.41
C GLN A 58 23.47 -9.29 -22.11
N TYR A 59 24.53 -9.25 -21.31
CA TYR A 59 24.56 -8.47 -20.07
C TYR A 59 24.57 -6.97 -20.32
N GLY A 60 25.26 -6.51 -21.36
CA GLY A 60 25.22 -5.11 -21.79
C GLY A 60 23.82 -4.68 -22.20
N LEU A 61 23.13 -5.48 -23.03
CA LEU A 61 21.75 -5.19 -23.44
C LEU A 61 20.78 -5.20 -22.25
N ARG A 62 20.96 -6.13 -21.31
CA ARG A 62 20.18 -6.17 -20.05
C ARG A 62 20.38 -4.90 -19.22
N ALA A 63 21.63 -4.48 -19.03
CA ALA A 63 21.95 -3.27 -18.27
C ALA A 63 21.31 -2.03 -18.90
N ILE A 64 21.38 -1.91 -20.23
CA ILE A 64 20.76 -0.80 -20.98
C ILE A 64 19.23 -0.81 -20.83
N LEU A 65 18.59 -1.97 -21.01
CA LEU A 65 17.13 -2.09 -20.87
C LEU A 65 16.66 -1.84 -19.44
N LEU A 66 17.39 -2.35 -18.44
CA LEU A 66 17.10 -2.10 -17.03
C LEU A 66 17.25 -0.61 -16.69
N ALA A 67 18.34 0.03 -17.13
CA ALA A 67 18.55 1.46 -16.93
C ALA A 67 17.44 2.29 -17.58
N ALA A 68 17.02 1.94 -18.81
CA ALA A 68 15.92 2.62 -19.49
C ALA A 68 14.58 2.47 -18.75
N VAL A 69 14.28 1.26 -18.24
CA VAL A 69 13.08 1.00 -17.43
C VAL A 69 13.11 1.82 -16.14
N VAL A 70 14.22 1.82 -15.40
CA VAL A 70 14.38 2.59 -14.16
C VAL A 70 14.22 4.09 -14.43
N MET A 71 14.95 4.65 -15.41
CA MET A 71 14.90 6.08 -15.74
C MET A 71 13.51 6.55 -16.16
N MET A 72 12.69 5.70 -16.79
CA MET A 72 11.33 6.07 -17.18
C MET A 72 10.33 6.07 -16.02
N ILE A 73 10.65 5.43 -14.89
CA ILE A 73 9.72 5.19 -13.78
C ILE A 73 10.10 5.97 -12.52
N ASP A 74 11.40 6.23 -12.31
CA ASP A 74 11.96 6.89 -11.11
C ASP A 74 11.53 8.37 -10.93
N ASN A 75 10.69 8.89 -11.83
CA ASN A 75 10.10 10.23 -11.71
C ASN A 75 8.83 10.29 -10.84
N SER A 76 8.36 9.17 -10.25
CA SER A 76 7.28 9.23 -9.27
C SER A 76 7.86 9.60 -7.90
N ASP A 77 7.62 10.83 -7.45
CA ASP A 77 7.99 11.34 -6.11
C ASP A 77 7.64 10.34 -5.01
N SER A 78 8.63 9.53 -4.61
CA SER A 78 8.45 8.44 -3.65
C SER A 78 8.64 8.96 -2.22
N ARG A 79 7.90 10.01 -1.86
CA ARG A 79 7.89 10.51 -0.47
C ARG A 79 6.97 9.65 0.41
N ASP A 80 7.59 9.04 1.41
CA ASP A 80 7.01 8.60 2.70
C ASP A 80 5.77 7.71 2.69
N THR A 81 6.01 6.41 2.50
CA THR A 81 5.12 5.36 3.04
C THR A 81 5.96 4.23 3.62
N ASP A 82 5.55 3.76 4.80
CA ASP A 82 6.25 2.81 5.65
C ASP A 82 6.85 1.58 4.94
N PRO A 83 8.01 1.07 5.43
CA PRO A 83 8.83 0.05 4.76
C PRO A 83 8.27 -1.39 4.77
N TRP A 84 7.04 -1.62 5.24
CA TRP A 84 6.56 -2.98 5.52
C TRP A 84 5.79 -3.67 4.38
N TYR A 85 5.48 -2.96 3.29
CA TYR A 85 4.89 -3.55 2.07
C TYR A 85 5.76 -3.24 0.86
N LEU A 86 6.03 -4.25 0.00
CA LEU A 86 6.62 -4.02 -1.32
C LEU A 86 5.72 -3.04 -2.07
N LYS A 87 6.20 -1.81 -2.28
CA LYS A 87 5.37 -0.78 -2.91
C LYS A 87 4.94 -1.31 -4.28
N GLN A 88 3.68 -1.05 -4.65
CA GLN A 88 3.16 -1.43 -5.95
C GLN A 88 4.05 -0.89 -7.10
N PRO A 89 4.57 0.36 -7.03
CA PRO A 89 5.59 0.85 -7.98
C PRO A 89 6.84 -0.03 -8.07
N ASP A 90 7.44 -0.42 -6.95
CA ASP A 90 8.66 -1.25 -6.91
C ASP A 90 8.40 -2.64 -7.50
N THR A 91 7.24 -3.21 -7.20
CA THR A 91 6.83 -4.51 -7.73
C THR A 91 6.56 -4.43 -9.23
N ASN A 92 5.93 -3.36 -9.70
CA ASN A 92 5.74 -3.11 -11.12
C ASN A 92 7.10 -2.93 -11.83
N LEU A 93 8.03 -2.20 -11.22
CA LEU A 93 9.38 -2.01 -11.72
C LEU A 93 10.12 -3.34 -11.90
N ALA A 94 10.06 -4.21 -10.88
CA ALA A 94 10.56 -5.58 -10.98
C ALA A 94 9.86 -6.36 -12.10
N GLY A 95 8.53 -6.22 -12.24
CA GLY A 95 7.76 -6.83 -13.33
C GLY A 95 8.21 -6.39 -14.71
N TYR A 96 8.47 -5.10 -14.93
CA TYR A 96 8.96 -4.56 -16.19
C TYR A 96 10.39 -5.01 -16.50
N ALA A 97 11.26 -5.05 -15.49
CA ALA A 97 12.61 -5.56 -15.61
C ALA A 97 12.62 -7.03 -16.05
N VAL A 98 11.78 -7.87 -15.43
CA VAL A 98 11.63 -9.28 -15.81
C VAL A 98 11.01 -9.42 -17.20
N ALA A 99 10.03 -8.58 -17.55
CA ALA A 99 9.44 -8.55 -18.89
C ALA A 99 10.50 -8.23 -19.96
N ALA A 100 11.36 -7.24 -19.73
CA ALA A 100 12.47 -6.90 -20.61
C ALA A 100 13.45 -8.08 -20.78
N ASP A 101 13.91 -8.71 -19.69
CA ASP A 101 14.82 -9.86 -19.79
C ASP A 101 14.13 -11.06 -20.47
N PHE A 102 12.83 -11.25 -20.28
CA PHE A 102 12.06 -12.30 -20.94
C PHE A 102 12.07 -12.11 -22.45
N VAL A 103 11.88 -10.87 -22.93
CA VAL A 103 12.01 -10.54 -24.35
C VAL A 103 13.43 -10.76 -24.85
N ILE A 104 14.47 -10.27 -24.15
CA ILE A 104 15.88 -10.50 -24.56
C ILE A 104 16.15 -12.00 -24.76
N ARG A 105 15.74 -12.84 -23.81
CA ARG A 105 15.92 -14.30 -23.89
C ARG A 105 15.14 -14.95 -25.03
N ALA A 106 14.00 -14.37 -25.43
CA ALA A 106 13.26 -14.82 -26.61
C ALA A 106 14.06 -14.61 -27.91
N TRP A 107 14.88 -13.56 -27.95
CA TRP A 107 15.76 -13.21 -29.07
C TRP A 107 17.14 -13.88 -29.02
N SER A 108 17.57 -14.39 -27.87
CA SER A 108 18.85 -15.09 -27.72
C SER A 108 18.89 -16.44 -28.43
N ARG A 109 20.03 -16.76 -29.05
CA ARG A 109 20.28 -18.09 -29.61
C ARG A 109 20.33 -19.12 -28.48
N ARG A 110 19.55 -20.19 -28.58
CA ARG A 110 19.56 -21.29 -27.60
C ARG A 110 20.67 -22.29 -27.90
N GLU A 111 21.32 -22.73 -26.85
CA GLU A 111 22.23 -23.88 -26.93
C GLU A 111 21.41 -25.17 -27.08
N PRO A 112 21.73 -26.05 -28.05
CA PRO A 112 20.97 -27.27 -28.30
C PRO A 112 20.81 -28.16 -27.07
N GLY A 113 21.81 -28.18 -26.17
CA GLY A 113 21.79 -28.96 -24.94
C GLY A 113 20.98 -28.35 -23.78
N ARG A 114 20.64 -27.05 -23.85
CA ARG A 114 19.97 -26.32 -22.76
C ARG A 114 18.58 -25.81 -23.11
N VAL A 115 17.96 -26.35 -24.16
CA VAL A 115 16.63 -25.91 -24.60
C VAL A 115 15.60 -26.07 -23.47
N ARG A 116 15.59 -27.21 -22.77
CA ARG A 116 14.66 -27.46 -21.66
C ARG A 116 14.82 -26.45 -20.53
N GLU A 117 16.05 -26.21 -20.11
CA GLU A 117 16.38 -25.23 -19.08
C GLU A 117 15.93 -23.83 -19.50
N SER A 118 16.21 -23.44 -20.75
CA SER A 118 15.82 -22.13 -21.28
C SER A 118 14.30 -21.92 -21.31
N LEU A 119 13.53 -22.97 -21.63
CA LEU A 119 12.07 -22.94 -21.59
C LEU A 119 11.56 -22.86 -20.14
N GLY A 120 12.21 -23.57 -19.22
CA GLY A 120 11.88 -23.55 -17.80
C GLY A 120 12.06 -22.15 -17.22
N ILE A 121 13.21 -21.52 -17.48
CA ILE A 121 13.50 -20.15 -17.07
C ILE A 121 12.48 -19.18 -17.68
N ALA A 122 12.20 -19.29 -18.97
CA ALA A 122 11.22 -18.45 -19.64
C ALA A 122 9.81 -18.60 -19.04
N THR A 123 9.42 -19.82 -18.64
CA THR A 123 8.14 -20.07 -17.95
C THR A 123 8.12 -19.38 -16.58
N VAL A 124 9.18 -19.53 -15.78
CA VAL A 124 9.34 -18.86 -14.47
C VAL A 124 9.27 -17.34 -14.63
N MET A 125 9.92 -16.77 -15.65
CA MET A 125 9.86 -15.33 -15.89
C MET A 125 8.46 -14.85 -16.23
N SER A 126 7.70 -15.60 -17.05
CA SER A 126 6.28 -15.28 -17.28
C SER A 126 5.46 -15.28 -15.99
N ALA A 127 5.76 -16.20 -15.06
CA ALA A 127 5.11 -16.29 -13.77
C ALA A 127 5.47 -15.12 -12.87
N LEU A 128 6.75 -14.71 -12.83
CA LEU A 128 7.19 -13.53 -12.07
C LEU A 128 6.55 -12.24 -12.59
N ILE A 129 6.41 -12.06 -13.91
CA ILE A 129 5.69 -10.92 -14.50
C ILE A 129 4.22 -10.95 -14.06
N PHE A 130 3.58 -12.11 -14.10
CA PHE A 130 2.18 -12.25 -13.67
C PHE A 130 2.03 -11.99 -12.17
N THR A 131 2.92 -12.52 -11.34
CA THR A 131 2.97 -12.26 -9.89
C THR A 131 3.11 -10.78 -9.60
N ALA A 132 3.98 -10.07 -10.33
CA ALA A 132 4.09 -8.62 -10.19
C ALA A 132 2.77 -7.91 -10.49
N ALA A 133 2.04 -8.34 -11.53
CA ALA A 133 0.72 -7.81 -11.84
C ALA A 133 -0.34 -8.12 -10.77
N THR A 134 -0.21 -9.25 -10.06
CA THR A 134 -1.15 -9.61 -8.98
C THR A 134 -0.98 -8.79 -7.70
N ASN A 135 0.12 -8.04 -7.55
CA ASN A 135 0.33 -7.15 -6.41
C ASN A 135 -0.45 -5.83 -6.57
N SER A 136 -1.78 -5.92 -6.66
CA SER A 136 -2.65 -4.76 -6.84
C SER A 136 -4.03 -4.92 -6.22
N TYR A 137 -4.62 -3.80 -5.82
CA TYR A 137 -5.99 -3.73 -5.32
C TYR A 137 -7.06 -3.94 -6.42
N ARG A 138 -6.68 -3.85 -7.71
CA ARG A 138 -7.61 -4.01 -8.85
C ARG A 138 -7.80 -5.49 -9.21
N ARG A 139 -8.80 -6.13 -8.61
CA ARG A 139 -9.02 -7.59 -8.75
C ARG A 139 -9.69 -8.04 -10.05
N ALA A 140 -10.66 -7.27 -10.54
CA ALA A 140 -11.46 -7.65 -11.71
C ALA A 140 -10.61 -8.03 -12.96
N PRO A 141 -9.61 -7.23 -13.40
CA PRO A 141 -8.81 -7.60 -14.57
C PRO A 141 -7.96 -8.85 -14.33
N ILE A 142 -7.41 -9.03 -13.11
CA ILE A 142 -6.63 -10.22 -12.76
C ILE A 142 -7.50 -11.47 -12.77
N GLN A 143 -8.72 -11.40 -12.23
CA GLN A 143 -9.67 -12.52 -12.25
C GLN A 143 -10.05 -12.95 -13.67
N ALA A 144 -10.12 -12.01 -14.62
CA ALA A 144 -10.39 -12.31 -16.02
C ALA A 144 -9.17 -12.92 -16.74
N ILE A 145 -7.95 -12.43 -16.48
CA ILE A 145 -6.73 -12.83 -17.21
C ILE A 145 -6.09 -14.10 -16.62
N ALA A 146 -6.17 -14.32 -15.30
CA ALA A 146 -5.53 -15.44 -14.62
C ALA A 146 -5.88 -16.83 -15.21
N PRO A 147 -7.15 -17.15 -15.53
CA PRO A 147 -7.49 -18.44 -16.14
C PRO A 147 -6.83 -18.64 -17.51
N ILE A 148 -6.76 -17.58 -18.32
CA ILE A 148 -6.14 -17.60 -19.64
C ILE A 148 -4.63 -17.83 -19.49
N TYR A 149 -3.99 -17.09 -18.58
CA TYR A 149 -2.57 -17.26 -18.27
C TYR A 149 -2.27 -18.69 -17.79
N ALA A 150 -3.05 -19.23 -16.85
CA ALA A 150 -2.87 -20.57 -16.30
C ALA A 150 -3.00 -21.65 -17.38
N LEU A 151 -4.01 -21.54 -18.25
CA LEU A 151 -4.19 -22.47 -19.38
C LEU A 151 -2.99 -22.45 -20.31
N LEU A 152 -2.48 -21.27 -20.66
CA LEU A 152 -1.31 -21.12 -21.52
C LEU A 152 -0.06 -21.72 -20.87
N VAL A 153 0.17 -21.50 -19.58
CA VAL A 153 1.26 -22.15 -18.85
C VAL A 153 1.13 -23.68 -18.87
N VAL A 154 -0.06 -24.24 -18.61
CA VAL A 154 -0.28 -25.69 -18.69
C VAL A 154 0.03 -26.23 -20.10
N LEU A 155 -0.35 -25.50 -21.14
CA LEU A 155 -0.04 -25.86 -22.52
C LEU A 155 1.48 -25.84 -22.78
N THR A 156 2.24 -24.93 -22.17
CA THR A 156 3.71 -24.95 -22.31
C THR A 156 4.35 -26.20 -21.73
N LEU A 157 3.82 -26.74 -20.62
CA LEU A 157 4.34 -27.95 -19.99
C LEU A 157 4.30 -29.16 -20.92
N ARG A 158 3.36 -29.21 -21.85
CA ARG A 158 3.29 -30.27 -22.87
C ARG A 158 4.55 -30.30 -23.73
N ASP A 159 5.08 -29.13 -24.10
CA ASP A 159 6.25 -29.02 -24.98
C ASP A 159 7.54 -29.50 -24.30
N PHE A 160 7.63 -29.41 -22.98
CA PHE A 160 8.75 -29.98 -22.22
C PHE A 160 8.83 -31.51 -22.35
N THR A 161 7.68 -32.18 -22.44
CA THR A 161 7.63 -33.65 -22.51
C THR A 161 8.02 -34.22 -23.87
N THR A 162 7.89 -33.42 -24.94
CA THR A 162 8.15 -33.86 -26.32
C THR A 162 9.63 -33.85 -26.69
N ILE A 163 10.43 -32.98 -26.05
CA ILE A 163 11.84 -32.75 -26.41
C ILE A 163 12.77 -33.92 -26.00
N GLN A 164 12.34 -34.81 -25.09
CA GLN A 164 13.26 -35.70 -24.36
C GLN A 164 13.15 -37.20 -24.66
N GLN A 165 12.30 -37.64 -25.57
CA GLN A 165 12.17 -39.09 -25.83
C GLN A 165 12.97 -39.49 -27.09
N PRO A 166 14.18 -40.07 -26.96
CA PRO A 166 14.69 -40.94 -28.00
C PRO A 166 13.62 -42.00 -28.28
N ALA A 167 13.51 -42.46 -29.53
CA ALA A 167 12.48 -43.37 -30.02
C ALA A 167 12.54 -44.75 -29.33
N VAL A 168 12.25 -44.82 -28.04
CA VAL A 168 11.97 -46.04 -27.32
C VAL A 168 10.59 -46.48 -27.79
N LYS A 169 10.51 -47.65 -28.42
CA LYS A 169 9.26 -48.27 -28.88
C LYS A 169 8.23 -48.25 -27.75
N ARG A 170 7.33 -47.27 -27.76
CA ARG A 170 6.23 -47.13 -26.81
C ARG A 170 5.26 -48.28 -27.05
N ARG A 171 5.38 -49.35 -26.25
CA ARG A 171 4.33 -50.36 -26.11
C ARG A 171 3.04 -49.68 -25.60
N SER A 172 1.98 -49.79 -26.40
CA SER A 172 0.52 -49.64 -26.21
C SER A 172 -0.15 -49.12 -24.90
N ALA A 173 0.53 -48.50 -23.94
CA ALA A 173 -0.10 -47.90 -22.75
C ALA A 173 -0.79 -46.54 -23.01
N ALA A 174 -1.14 -46.24 -24.26
CA ALA A 174 -1.73 -44.97 -24.68
C ALA A 174 -3.03 -44.59 -23.92
N PRO A 175 -4.00 -45.48 -23.68
CA PRO A 175 -5.25 -45.07 -23.05
C PRO A 175 -5.07 -44.71 -21.55
N LEU A 176 -4.24 -45.46 -20.82
CA LEU A 176 -3.96 -45.19 -19.40
C LEU A 176 -3.25 -43.84 -19.21
N LEU A 177 -2.27 -43.53 -20.06
CA LEU A 177 -1.56 -42.25 -20.04
C LEU A 177 -2.47 -41.07 -20.39
N ILE A 178 -3.42 -41.24 -21.31
CA ILE A 178 -4.42 -40.21 -21.63
C ILE A 178 -5.38 -40.00 -20.44
N ALA A 179 -5.85 -41.07 -19.81
CA ALA A 179 -6.70 -40.99 -18.62
C ALA A 179 -5.99 -40.29 -17.46
N LEU A 180 -4.74 -40.66 -17.15
CA LEU A 180 -3.93 -40.01 -16.11
C LEU A 180 -3.70 -38.52 -16.38
N ARG A 181 -3.43 -38.13 -17.63
CA ARG A 181 -3.27 -36.72 -18.00
C ARG A 181 -4.57 -35.94 -17.85
N SER A 182 -5.69 -36.53 -18.27
CA SER A 182 -7.01 -35.90 -18.14
C SER A 182 -7.39 -35.72 -16.66
N MET A 183 -7.11 -36.73 -15.84
CA MET A 183 -7.31 -36.67 -14.39
C MET A 183 -6.43 -35.60 -13.73
N ALA A 184 -5.16 -35.49 -14.14
CA ALA A 184 -4.27 -34.43 -13.65
C ALA A 184 -4.77 -33.03 -14.00
N ILE A 185 -5.29 -32.82 -15.22
CA ILE A 185 -5.89 -31.55 -15.64
C ILE A 185 -7.13 -31.24 -14.79
N LEU A 186 -8.03 -32.21 -14.59
CA LEU A 186 -9.24 -32.05 -13.79
C LEU A 186 -8.92 -31.74 -12.32
N LEU A 187 -7.95 -32.45 -11.72
CA LEU A 187 -7.49 -32.18 -10.35
C LEU A 187 -6.89 -30.78 -10.22
N THR A 188 -6.11 -30.34 -11.21
CA THR A 188 -5.50 -29.01 -11.21
C THR A 188 -6.57 -27.91 -11.31
N LEU A 189 -7.56 -28.09 -12.19
CA LEU A 189 -8.70 -27.17 -12.33
C LEU A 189 -9.56 -27.14 -11.05
N GLY A 190 -9.84 -28.31 -10.48
CA GLY A 190 -10.58 -28.45 -9.22
C GLY A 190 -9.85 -27.77 -8.05
N ALA A 191 -8.54 -27.98 -7.92
CA ALA A 191 -7.72 -27.31 -6.91
C ALA A 191 -7.69 -25.79 -7.13
N ALA A 192 -7.53 -25.31 -8.37
CA ALA A 192 -7.55 -23.88 -8.68
C ALA A 192 -8.91 -23.25 -8.33
N PHE A 193 -10.02 -23.90 -8.67
CA PHE A 193 -11.36 -23.44 -8.31
C PHE A 193 -11.57 -23.44 -6.79
N ALA A 194 -11.12 -24.49 -6.10
CA ALA A 194 -11.17 -24.58 -4.64
C ALA A 194 -10.36 -23.47 -3.97
N ILE A 195 -9.17 -23.14 -4.49
CA ILE A 195 -8.35 -22.03 -3.99
C ILE A 195 -9.06 -20.69 -4.22
N ILE A 196 -9.59 -20.44 -5.43
CA ILE A 196 -10.33 -19.20 -5.74
C ILE A 196 -11.56 -19.08 -4.84
N PHE A 197 -12.33 -20.16 -4.69
CA PHE A 197 -13.49 -20.21 -3.79
C PHE A 197 -13.10 -19.96 -2.34
N ALA A 198 -12.03 -20.60 -1.85
CA ALA A 198 -11.55 -20.41 -0.49
C ALA A 198 -11.06 -18.99 -0.25
N VAL A 199 -10.29 -18.40 -1.17
CA VAL A 199 -9.80 -17.02 -1.05
C VAL A 199 -10.94 -16.02 -1.11
N THR A 200 -11.91 -16.20 -2.01
CA THR A 200 -13.06 -15.29 -2.11
C THR A 200 -14.03 -15.43 -0.94
N ARG A 201 -14.24 -16.65 -0.42
CA ARG A 201 -15.16 -16.91 0.69
C ARG A 201 -14.56 -16.57 2.05
N TYR A 202 -13.28 -16.83 2.24
CA TYR A 202 -12.55 -16.68 3.50
C TYR A 202 -11.50 -15.57 3.44
N GLU A 203 -11.67 -14.59 2.55
CA GLU A 203 -10.72 -13.52 2.31
C GLU A 203 -10.24 -12.85 3.61
N ASN A 204 -11.18 -12.50 4.49
CA ASN A 204 -10.87 -11.89 5.77
C ASN A 204 -10.01 -12.81 6.65
N GLN A 205 -10.24 -14.12 6.61
CA GLN A 205 -9.47 -15.10 7.39
C GLN A 205 -8.08 -15.33 6.79
N VAL A 206 -7.96 -15.39 5.46
CA VAL A 206 -6.68 -15.53 4.75
C VAL A 206 -5.82 -14.30 4.98
N THR A 207 -6.40 -13.10 4.89
CA THR A 207 -5.70 -11.84 5.22
C THR A 207 -5.30 -11.82 6.69
N ASN A 208 -6.20 -12.19 7.62
CA ASN A 208 -5.86 -12.28 9.04
C ASN A 208 -4.76 -13.30 9.33
N TRP A 209 -4.74 -14.44 8.62
CA TRP A 209 -3.66 -15.42 8.71
C TRP A 209 -2.35 -14.83 8.18
N ALA A 210 -2.37 -14.23 6.99
CA ALA A 210 -1.19 -13.58 6.42
C ALA A 210 -0.64 -12.51 7.36
N MET A 211 -1.48 -11.67 7.94
CA MET A 211 -1.10 -10.66 8.94
C MET A 211 -0.58 -11.28 10.25
N LYS A 212 -1.02 -12.49 10.63
CA LYS A 212 -0.46 -13.22 11.79
C LYS A 212 0.93 -13.80 11.51
N PHE A 213 1.17 -14.27 10.29
CA PHE A 213 2.46 -14.85 9.88
C PHE A 213 3.49 -13.80 9.51
N VAL A 214 3.05 -12.69 8.91
CA VAL A 214 3.83 -11.46 8.76
C VAL A 214 3.75 -10.74 10.11
N LYS A 215 4.40 -11.32 11.12
CA LYS A 215 4.54 -10.63 12.40
C LYS A 215 5.10 -9.24 12.11
N PRO A 216 4.45 -8.16 12.58
CA PRO A 216 5.11 -6.87 12.63
C PRO A 216 6.47 -7.08 13.32
N ARG A 217 7.53 -6.46 12.80
CA ARG A 217 8.84 -6.47 13.49
C ARG A 217 8.58 -6.17 14.98
N PRO A 218 9.25 -6.83 15.93
CA PRO A 218 9.13 -6.48 17.34
C PRO A 218 9.48 -5.00 17.48
N GLY A 219 8.46 -4.14 17.61
CA GLY A 219 8.60 -2.69 17.49
C GLY A 219 7.40 -1.98 16.84
N SER A 220 6.79 -2.54 15.79
CA SER A 220 5.59 -1.94 15.16
C SER A 220 4.33 -2.60 15.70
N ARG A 221 4.01 -2.35 16.98
CA ARG A 221 2.65 -2.63 17.45
C ARG A 221 1.70 -1.75 16.64
N PRO A 222 0.52 -2.22 16.20
CA PRO A 222 -0.52 -1.29 15.76
C PRO A 222 -0.66 -0.27 16.90
N GLU A 223 -0.38 0.99 16.62
CA GLU A 223 -0.38 2.05 17.62
C GLU A 223 -1.81 2.16 18.15
N ILE A 224 -2.06 1.57 19.31
CA ILE A 224 -3.33 1.72 20.01
C ILE A 224 -3.27 3.09 20.68
N GLY A 225 -3.86 4.09 20.02
CA GLY A 225 -3.83 5.47 20.47
C GLY A 225 -4.19 6.48 19.39
N PHE A 226 -3.81 7.74 19.61
CA PHE A 226 -4.10 8.85 18.70
C PHE A 226 -3.22 8.79 17.45
N ASN A 227 -3.83 8.72 16.27
CA ASN A 227 -3.12 8.94 15.03
C ASN A 227 -3.02 10.45 14.75
N ALA A 228 -1.82 11.00 14.87
CA ALA A 228 -1.53 12.41 14.60
C ALA A 228 -1.51 12.77 13.11
N SER A 229 -1.80 11.82 12.22
CA SER A 229 -1.83 11.97 10.75
C SER A 229 -3.03 11.23 10.14
N PRO A 230 -4.28 11.63 10.44
CA PRO A 230 -5.45 10.91 9.95
C PRO A 230 -5.63 11.12 8.44
N ARG A 231 -5.88 10.02 7.73
CA ARG A 231 -6.23 10.00 6.30
C ARG A 231 -7.70 9.65 6.15
N LEU A 232 -8.40 10.29 5.21
CA LEU A 232 -9.76 9.87 4.87
C LEU A 232 -9.68 8.40 4.41
N THR A 233 -10.47 7.50 5.02
CA THR A 233 -10.46 6.02 4.91
C THR A 233 -9.54 5.25 5.86
N ALA A 234 -8.52 5.87 6.47
CA ALA A 234 -7.87 5.28 7.64
C ALA A 234 -8.82 5.46 8.82
N VAL A 235 -9.26 4.35 9.41
CA VAL A 235 -10.16 4.39 10.57
C VAL A 235 -9.51 5.30 11.62
N PHE A 236 -10.22 6.34 12.07
CA PHE A 236 -9.75 7.26 13.13
C PHE A 236 -9.34 6.50 14.41
N ASN A 237 -9.81 5.26 14.53
CA ASN A 237 -9.40 4.25 15.50
C ASN A 237 -8.74 3.05 14.78
N PRO A 238 -7.41 2.82 14.90
CA PRO A 238 -6.78 1.62 14.36
C PRO A 238 -7.31 0.37 15.10
N ALA A 239 -8.38 -0.22 14.57
CA ALA A 239 -9.21 -1.28 15.18
C ALA A 239 -9.88 -0.89 16.51
N PRO A 240 -11.15 -1.29 16.75
CA PRO A 240 -11.74 -1.17 18.08
C PRO A 240 -10.88 -1.96 19.08
N SER A 241 -10.28 -1.26 20.03
CA SER A 241 -9.45 -1.83 21.09
C SER A 241 -10.17 -1.69 22.44
N LEU A 242 -10.04 -2.71 23.29
CA LEU A 242 -10.48 -2.68 24.68
C LEU A 242 -9.36 -2.20 25.63
N GLU A 243 -8.21 -1.81 25.08
CA GLU A 243 -7.10 -1.29 25.86
C GLU A 243 -7.47 0.06 26.48
N ARG A 244 -7.15 0.21 27.76
CA ARG A 244 -7.37 1.46 28.48
C ARG A 244 -6.33 2.46 28.00
N THR A 245 -6.77 3.61 27.51
CA THR A 245 -5.88 4.68 27.04
C THR A 245 -5.69 5.77 28.09
N LEU A 246 -6.75 6.10 28.82
CA LEU A 246 -6.81 7.20 29.77
C LEU A 246 -7.63 6.80 31.01
N LEU A 247 -7.22 7.29 32.18
CA LEU A 247 -8.03 7.37 33.38
C LEU A 247 -8.20 8.86 33.73
N VAL A 248 -9.46 9.31 33.84
CA VAL A 248 -9.79 10.66 34.27
C VAL A 248 -10.47 10.58 35.64
N ASN A 249 -9.84 11.16 36.65
CA ASN A 249 -10.37 11.26 38.00
C ASN A 249 -10.84 12.69 38.24
N GLY A 250 -12.13 12.88 38.51
CA GLY A 250 -12.73 14.19 38.74
C GLY A 250 -14.05 14.35 38.01
N ARG A 251 -14.67 15.52 38.15
CA ARG A 251 -15.94 15.84 37.48
C ARG A 251 -15.67 16.51 36.14
N LEU A 252 -15.72 15.73 35.06
CA LEU A 252 -15.74 16.25 33.70
C LEU A 252 -17.02 17.06 33.47
N THR A 253 -16.91 18.33 33.11
CA THR A 253 -18.05 19.16 32.72
C THR A 253 -18.48 18.85 31.27
N GLU A 254 -17.52 18.47 30.42
CA GLU A 254 -17.74 18.05 29.04
C GLU A 254 -17.24 16.62 28.75
N PRO A 255 -17.87 15.90 27.80
CA PRO A 255 -17.49 14.53 27.47
C PRO A 255 -16.34 14.43 26.45
N HIS A 256 -15.84 15.54 25.92
CA HIS A 256 -14.83 15.55 24.85
C HIS A 256 -13.45 15.92 25.39
N LEU A 257 -12.43 15.17 24.97
CA LEU A 257 -11.03 15.51 25.20
C LEU A 257 -10.36 15.75 23.85
N ARG A 258 -9.69 16.88 23.72
CA ARG A 258 -8.90 17.26 22.56
C ARG A 258 -7.44 16.92 22.79
N ALA A 259 -6.87 16.11 21.92
CA ALA A 259 -5.43 15.86 21.87
C ALA A 259 -4.73 16.71 20.80
N VAL A 260 -5.39 16.91 19.66
CA VAL A 260 -4.79 17.51 18.47
C VAL A 260 -5.85 18.21 17.61
N ALA A 261 -5.43 19.22 16.85
CA ALA A 261 -6.24 19.87 15.82
C ALA A 261 -5.55 19.80 14.46
N PHE A 262 -6.35 19.74 13.39
CA PHE A 262 -5.90 19.77 12.00
C PHE A 262 -6.42 21.03 11.34
N LEU A 263 -5.54 21.71 10.62
CA LEU A 263 -5.78 23.04 10.07
C LEU A 263 -6.14 23.01 8.59
N SER A 264 -5.60 22.05 7.83
CA SER A 264 -5.87 21.97 6.40
C SER A 264 -6.03 20.53 5.93
N TYR A 265 -6.72 20.38 4.81
CA TYR A 265 -6.96 19.11 4.14
C TYR A 265 -6.40 19.18 2.73
N SER A 266 -5.42 18.33 2.41
CA SER A 266 -4.85 18.23 1.06
C SER A 266 -4.34 16.81 0.81
N HIS A 267 -4.32 16.40 -0.46
CA HIS A 267 -3.90 15.06 -0.88
C HIS A 267 -4.58 13.93 -0.09
N ARG A 268 -5.85 14.11 0.26
CA ARG A 268 -6.68 13.20 1.07
C ARG A 268 -6.22 13.00 2.52
N GLN A 269 -5.42 13.92 3.04
CA GLN A 269 -4.84 13.87 4.37
C GLN A 269 -5.11 15.18 5.14
N TRP A 270 -5.39 15.05 6.43
CA TRP A 270 -5.44 16.18 7.34
C TRP A 270 -4.04 16.52 7.84
N SER A 271 -3.73 17.82 7.92
CA SER A 271 -2.42 18.34 8.33
C SER A 271 -2.58 19.46 9.38
N PRO A 272 -1.53 19.80 10.16
CA PRO A 272 -0.17 19.26 10.11
C PRO A 272 -0.08 17.80 10.60
N ASP A 273 0.86 17.04 10.06
CA ASP A 273 1.22 15.73 10.61
C ASP A 273 2.02 15.90 11.92
N ALA A 274 2.20 14.84 12.70
CA ALA A 274 2.98 14.92 13.95
C ALA A 274 4.37 15.54 13.77
N SER A 275 5.07 15.20 12.68
CA SER A 275 6.46 15.63 12.41
C SER A 275 6.60 17.09 11.98
N SER A 276 5.55 17.69 11.43
CA SER A 276 5.56 19.07 10.91
C SER A 276 5.06 20.09 11.94
N ARG A 277 4.61 19.63 13.10
CA ARG A 277 4.15 20.51 14.19
C ARG A 277 5.32 21.21 14.85
N ALA A 278 5.22 22.52 14.96
CA ALA A 278 6.14 23.34 15.72
C ALA A 278 5.59 23.53 17.13
N TYR A 279 6.38 23.14 18.12
CA TYR A 279 6.03 23.27 19.53
C TYR A 279 6.96 24.28 20.21
N THR A 280 6.38 25.11 21.07
CA THR A 280 7.09 26.07 21.90
C THR A 280 6.85 25.76 23.37
N SER A 281 7.86 25.99 24.22
CA SER A 281 7.75 25.77 25.66
C SER A 281 6.56 26.53 26.25
N PHE A 282 5.83 25.88 27.16
CA PHE A 282 4.58 26.35 27.73
C PHE A 282 4.56 26.13 29.25
N ASP A 283 4.25 27.18 30.00
CA ASP A 283 4.29 27.14 31.47
C ASP A 283 3.04 26.53 32.13
N GLY A 284 2.14 25.92 31.34
CA GLY A 284 0.94 25.26 31.86
C GLY A 284 -0.29 26.17 32.02
N GLY A 285 -0.22 27.46 31.73
CA GLY A 285 -1.36 28.38 31.73
C GLY A 285 -1.51 29.19 33.02
N GLU A 286 -2.72 29.31 33.55
CA GLU A 286 -2.95 30.05 34.80
C GLU A 286 -2.27 29.36 36.01
N PRO A 287 -1.84 30.14 37.03
CA PRO A 287 -1.26 29.56 38.23
C PRO A 287 -2.26 28.65 38.94
N TRP A 288 -1.81 27.43 39.25
CA TRP A 288 -2.62 26.38 39.86
C TRP A 288 -3.25 26.83 41.18
N ARG A 289 -4.57 26.65 41.28
CA ARG A 289 -5.31 26.93 42.51
C ARG A 289 -5.57 25.62 43.25
N ALA A 290 -4.74 25.35 44.26
CA ALA A 290 -4.92 24.19 45.12
C ALA A 290 -6.37 24.14 45.68
N GLY A 291 -7.06 23.02 45.47
CA GLY A 291 -8.43 22.82 45.93
C GLY A 291 -9.51 23.33 44.98
N SER A 292 -9.21 23.59 43.70
CA SER A 292 -10.24 23.88 42.71
C SER A 292 -11.24 22.73 42.60
N ALA A 293 -12.54 23.04 42.72
CA ALA A 293 -13.62 22.04 42.63
C ALA A 293 -13.70 21.37 41.24
N ASN A 294 -13.01 21.94 40.26
CA ASN A 294 -12.99 21.51 38.86
C ASN A 294 -11.63 20.92 38.45
N ALA A 295 -10.81 20.50 39.42
CA ALA A 295 -9.55 19.82 39.14
C ALA A 295 -9.83 18.39 38.62
N LEU A 296 -9.22 18.06 37.49
CA LEU A 296 -9.19 16.72 36.90
C LEU A 296 -7.77 16.18 37.01
N SER A 297 -7.62 14.94 37.46
CA SER A 297 -6.34 14.23 37.40
C SER A 297 -6.40 13.20 36.29
N ILE A 298 -5.54 13.35 35.28
CA ILE A 298 -5.52 12.52 34.09
C ILE A 298 -4.26 11.64 34.10
N THR A 299 -4.47 10.33 34.01
CA THR A 299 -3.39 9.34 33.86
C THR A 299 -3.47 8.71 32.48
N ARG A 300 -2.39 8.81 31.70
CA ARG A 300 -2.26 8.09 30.42
C ARG A 300 -1.87 6.64 30.70
N PHE A 301 -2.29 5.70 29.87
CA PHE A 301 -1.80 4.31 29.93
C PHE A 301 -1.06 3.90 28.66
N THR A 302 -1.18 4.70 27.61
CA THR A 302 -0.50 4.50 26.32
C THR A 302 0.56 5.56 26.11
N ASN A 303 1.72 5.15 25.60
CA ASN A 303 2.83 6.04 25.24
C ASN A 303 2.94 6.24 23.71
N THR A 304 1.85 6.00 22.98
CA THR A 304 1.82 6.09 21.51
C THR A 304 1.91 7.52 21.01
N SER A 305 1.65 8.51 21.86
CA SER A 305 1.83 9.93 21.55
C SER A 305 2.33 10.68 22.79
N ASP A 306 3.21 11.65 22.56
CA ASP A 306 3.61 12.66 23.53
C ASP A 306 2.49 13.67 23.85
N LEU A 307 1.46 13.73 23.01
CA LEU A 307 0.26 14.56 23.16
C LEU A 307 -0.51 14.31 24.47
N LEU A 308 -1.03 15.39 25.05
CA LEU A 308 -1.87 15.41 26.24
C LEU A 308 -3.34 15.64 25.85
N PRO A 309 -4.24 14.67 26.12
CA PRO A 309 -5.69 14.84 25.93
C PRO A 309 -6.30 15.75 27.00
N LEU A 310 -6.87 16.87 26.59
CA LEU A 310 -7.32 17.92 27.49
C LEU A 310 -8.78 18.29 27.20
N PRO A 311 -9.59 18.65 28.21
CA PRO A 311 -10.85 19.34 27.97
C PRO A 311 -10.63 20.57 27.06
N LEU A 312 -11.56 20.83 26.16
CA LEU A 312 -11.63 22.05 25.35
C LEU A 312 -11.62 23.31 26.23
N GLU A 313 -12.28 23.24 27.38
CA GLU A 313 -12.39 24.35 28.34
C GLU A 313 -11.26 24.39 29.39
N ALA A 314 -10.18 23.62 29.23
CA ALA A 314 -9.08 23.62 30.21
C ALA A 314 -8.41 25.00 30.34
N SER A 315 -8.36 25.54 31.56
CA SER A 315 -7.74 26.83 31.90
C SER A 315 -6.30 26.73 32.38
N ALA A 316 -5.91 25.59 32.97
CA ALA A 316 -4.55 25.34 33.43
C ALA A 316 -4.19 23.85 33.36
N ILE A 317 -2.91 23.57 33.20
CA ILE A 317 -2.31 22.23 33.20
C ILE A 317 -1.15 22.25 34.18
N HIS A 318 -1.14 21.30 35.10
CA HIS A 318 -0.05 21.10 36.04
C HIS A 318 0.59 19.73 35.78
N SER A 319 1.86 19.75 35.40
CA SER A 319 2.68 18.57 35.13
C SER A 319 4.03 18.73 35.82
N ASN A 320 4.60 17.61 36.27
CA ASN A 320 5.99 17.59 36.76
C ASN A 320 6.99 17.67 35.60
N ASP A 321 6.57 17.27 34.40
CA ASP A 321 7.37 17.29 33.19
C ASP A 321 7.17 18.62 32.42
N PRO A 322 8.21 19.14 31.74
CA PRO A 322 8.08 20.33 30.90
C PRO A 322 6.98 20.14 29.85
N LEU A 323 6.21 21.19 29.59
CA LEU A 323 5.16 21.18 28.58
C LEU A 323 5.58 21.99 27.37
N ASP A 324 5.22 21.50 26.19
CA ASP A 324 5.24 22.31 24.98
C ASP A 324 3.83 22.43 24.39
N LYS A 325 3.58 23.56 23.72
CA LYS A 325 2.32 23.88 23.06
C LYS A 325 2.56 24.26 21.61
N GLU A 326 1.67 23.80 20.74
CA GLU A 326 1.54 24.23 19.34
C GLU A 326 0.54 25.39 19.20
N ASP A 327 0.72 26.25 18.19
CA ASP A 327 -0.20 27.34 17.85
C ASP A 327 -1.65 26.89 17.67
N ALA A 328 -1.87 25.69 17.13
CA ALA A 328 -3.20 25.10 16.94
C ALA A 328 -3.83 24.58 18.26
N GLY A 329 -3.13 24.67 19.39
CA GLY A 329 -3.63 24.32 20.71
C GLY A 329 -3.38 22.88 21.15
N ALA A 330 -2.60 22.11 20.39
CA ALA A 330 -2.10 20.81 20.85
C ALA A 330 -1.04 21.03 21.94
N VAL A 331 -1.06 20.20 22.98
CA VAL A 331 -0.07 20.22 24.05
C VAL A 331 0.59 18.86 24.12
N ARG A 332 1.90 18.84 24.36
CA ARG A 332 2.66 17.62 24.57
C ARG A 332 3.52 17.72 25.82
N ASP A 333 3.90 16.55 26.30
CA ASP A 333 4.93 16.37 27.31
C ASP A 333 6.31 16.41 26.65
N GLY A 334 7.16 17.33 27.11
CA GLY A 334 8.51 17.57 26.61
C GLY A 334 9.49 16.42 26.90
N ASN A 335 9.17 15.52 27.84
CA ASN A 335 9.96 14.34 28.17
C ASN A 335 9.61 13.10 27.32
N ASN A 336 9.00 13.33 26.14
CA ASN A 336 8.84 12.35 25.07
C ASN A 336 8.07 11.07 25.47
N GLY A 337 6.90 11.26 26.10
CA GLY A 337 5.93 10.19 26.36
C GLY A 337 5.99 9.57 27.76
N SER A 338 6.32 10.37 28.78
CA SER A 338 6.21 9.97 30.18
C SER A 338 4.76 9.58 30.50
N ILE A 339 4.57 8.48 31.22
CA ILE A 339 3.24 8.04 31.68
C ILE A 339 2.85 8.76 32.99
N ALA A 340 3.56 9.83 33.35
CA ALA A 340 3.26 10.62 34.53
C ALA A 340 1.81 11.15 34.48
N PRO A 341 1.06 11.07 35.59
CA PRO A 341 -0.21 11.75 35.70
C PRO A 341 0.00 13.26 35.67
N TYR A 342 -0.98 13.98 35.13
CA TYR A 342 -1.01 15.43 35.12
C TYR A 342 -2.40 15.91 35.55
N ASP A 343 -2.43 17.09 36.15
CA ASP A 343 -3.67 17.70 36.63
C ASP A 343 -4.10 18.81 35.67
N VAL A 344 -5.40 18.98 35.51
CA VAL A 344 -6.02 19.97 34.63
C VAL A 344 -7.08 20.71 35.42
N GLU A 345 -7.07 22.03 35.34
CA GLU A 345 -8.17 22.85 35.85
C GLU A 345 -9.13 23.17 34.70
N ASP A 346 -10.38 22.77 34.85
CA ASP A 346 -11.44 23.09 33.89
C ASP A 346 -11.96 24.52 34.11
N ALA A 347 -12.18 25.27 33.02
CA ALA A 347 -12.62 26.64 33.12
C ALA A 347 -13.99 26.74 33.81
N LYS A 348 -14.20 27.83 34.55
CA LYS A 348 -15.47 28.07 35.24
C LYS A 348 -16.56 28.61 34.32
N SER A 349 -16.22 29.00 33.10
CA SER A 349 -17.12 29.64 32.14
C SER A 349 -16.90 29.06 30.74
N PRO A 350 -17.96 28.59 30.06
CA PRO A 350 -17.88 28.12 28.67
C PRO A 350 -17.38 29.18 27.68
N ALA A 351 -17.43 30.45 28.06
CA ALA A 351 -16.93 31.56 27.25
C ALA A 351 -15.41 31.76 27.39
N ALA A 352 -14.78 31.16 28.40
CA ALA A 352 -13.34 31.22 28.59
C ALA A 352 -12.70 30.15 27.69
N GLN A 353 -12.30 30.57 26.49
CA GLN A 353 -11.34 29.82 25.70
C GLN A 353 -10.02 29.86 26.47
N GLY A 354 -9.72 28.78 27.20
CA GLY A 354 -8.52 28.68 28.03
C GLY A 354 -7.23 28.88 27.22
N PRO A 355 -6.05 28.80 27.85
CA PRO A 355 -4.77 29.05 27.17
C PRO A 355 -4.52 28.11 25.99
N LEU A 356 -5.31 27.04 25.84
CA LEU A 356 -5.25 26.09 24.75
C LEU A 356 -6.09 26.47 23.53
N ALA A 357 -7.01 27.42 23.67
CA ALA A 357 -7.89 27.91 22.61
C ALA A 357 -7.55 29.38 22.30
N THR A 358 -6.27 29.63 22.04
CA THR A 358 -5.81 30.94 21.57
C THR A 358 -6.47 31.28 20.23
N ALA A 359 -6.90 32.54 20.08
CA ALA A 359 -7.44 33.02 18.81
C ALA A 359 -6.42 32.73 17.68
N PRO A 360 -6.88 32.21 16.52
CA PRO A 360 -5.97 31.88 15.43
C PRO A 360 -5.27 33.14 14.94
N THR A 361 -3.99 33.01 14.59
CA THR A 361 -3.26 34.09 13.90
C THR A 361 -3.90 34.36 12.53
N ALA A 362 -3.55 35.48 11.90
CA ALA A 362 -4.05 35.79 10.56
C ALA A 362 -3.70 34.68 9.55
N ASP A 363 -2.49 34.12 9.66
CA ASP A 363 -2.01 33.04 8.79
C ASP A 363 -2.75 31.72 9.06
N THR A 364 -2.92 31.36 10.34
CA THR A 364 -3.71 30.18 10.73
C THR A 364 -5.16 30.32 10.26
N ARG A 365 -5.74 31.51 10.37
CA ARG A 365 -7.10 31.79 9.89
C ARG A 365 -7.19 31.66 8.37
N ALA A 366 -6.20 32.17 7.62
CA ALA A 366 -6.15 32.00 6.17
C ALA A 366 -6.06 30.52 5.78
N ALA A 367 -5.24 29.73 6.49
CA ALA A 367 -5.13 28.28 6.26
C ALA A 367 -6.44 27.54 6.56
N LEU A 368 -7.13 27.88 7.66
CA LEU A 368 -8.43 27.29 8.03
C LEU A 368 -9.55 27.59 7.01
N LEU A 369 -9.44 28.71 6.29
CA LEU A 369 -10.39 29.11 5.25
C LEU A 369 -10.03 28.59 3.85
N ALA A 370 -8.85 27.98 3.68
CA ALA A 370 -8.42 27.45 2.40
C ALA A 370 -9.22 26.18 2.04
N ILE A 371 -9.82 26.16 0.86
CA ILE A 371 -10.58 25.02 0.33
C ILE A 371 -9.69 24.31 -0.69
N SER A 372 -9.40 23.03 -0.44
CA SER A 372 -8.60 22.21 -1.36
C SER A 372 -9.37 21.88 -2.65
N GLU A 373 -8.66 21.90 -3.78
CA GLU A 373 -9.22 21.57 -5.09
C GLU A 373 -9.71 20.11 -5.20
N GLU A 374 -9.27 19.24 -4.29
CA GLU A 374 -9.67 17.83 -4.29
C GLU A 374 -11.06 17.58 -3.67
N ILE A 375 -11.63 18.58 -2.99
CA ILE A 375 -12.95 18.46 -2.37
C ILE A 375 -13.99 18.39 -3.50
N ASP A 376 -14.92 17.43 -3.40
CA ASP A 376 -15.96 17.23 -4.41
C ASP A 376 -16.71 18.56 -4.65
N PRO A 377 -16.79 19.05 -5.91
CA PRO A 377 -17.47 20.29 -6.24
C PRO A 377 -18.92 20.35 -5.71
N LYS A 378 -19.60 19.21 -5.57
CA LYS A 378 -20.95 19.14 -4.99
C LYS A 378 -20.97 19.50 -3.51
N VAL A 379 -19.93 19.12 -2.76
CA VAL A 379 -19.78 19.48 -1.34
C VAL A 379 -19.52 20.97 -1.21
N ILE A 380 -18.69 21.54 -2.08
CA ILE A 380 -18.44 22.99 -2.13
C ILE A 380 -19.73 23.75 -2.43
N GLU A 381 -20.49 23.31 -3.42
CA GLU A 381 -21.77 23.93 -3.80
C GLU A 381 -22.78 23.85 -2.65
N LEU A 382 -22.91 22.69 -2.00
CA LEU A 382 -23.75 22.53 -0.80
C LEU A 382 -23.29 23.46 0.33
N ALA A 383 -21.98 23.53 0.58
CA ALA A 383 -21.42 24.41 1.59
C ALA A 383 -21.73 25.88 1.30
N ARG A 384 -21.68 26.33 0.03
CA ARG A 384 -22.08 27.68 -0.37
C ARG A 384 -23.56 27.95 -0.16
N GLN A 385 -24.42 26.98 -0.46
CA GLN A 385 -25.87 27.07 -0.24
C GLN A 385 -26.19 27.22 1.26
N VAL A 386 -25.52 26.45 2.12
CA VAL A 386 -25.62 26.59 3.59
C VAL A 386 -25.01 27.91 4.06
N ALA A 387 -23.90 28.31 3.45
CA ALA A 387 -23.12 29.46 3.89
C ALA A 387 -23.74 30.82 3.59
N GLY A 388 -24.82 30.94 2.79
CA GLY A 388 -25.48 32.18 2.27
C GLY A 388 -25.66 33.38 3.23
N ASP A 389 -26.67 34.26 3.07
CA ASP A 389 -26.77 35.42 3.97
C ASP A 389 -27.31 35.03 5.37
N GLY A 390 -26.50 35.20 6.42
CA GLY A 390 -26.89 34.93 7.82
C GLY A 390 -25.73 34.74 8.81
N GLU A 391 -26.00 34.88 10.11
CA GLU A 391 -25.00 34.72 11.18
C GLU A 391 -24.42 33.29 11.21
N PRO A 392 -23.09 33.10 11.19
CA PRO A 392 -22.45 31.78 11.22
C PRO A 392 -22.91 30.89 12.38
N ALA A 393 -23.15 31.48 13.55
CA ALA A 393 -23.62 30.76 14.75
C ALA A 393 -25.00 30.10 14.58
N LYS A 394 -25.86 30.65 13.71
CA LYS A 394 -27.21 30.11 13.42
C LYS A 394 -27.22 29.05 12.31
N LYS A 395 -26.06 28.71 11.75
CA LYS A 395 -25.92 27.78 10.61
C LYS A 395 -25.30 26.44 11.00
N VAL A 396 -24.67 26.37 12.17
CA VAL A 396 -23.99 25.16 12.69
C VAL A 396 -24.90 24.35 13.62
N PHE A 397 -25.97 24.96 14.13
CA PHE A 397 -27.04 24.35 14.92
C PHE A 397 -28.35 24.45 14.15
#